data_AF-A0A8T1UFK0-F1
#
_entry.id   AF-A0A8T1UFK0-F1
#
_cell.length_a   1.000
_cell.length_b   1.000
_cell.length_c   1.000
_cell.angle_alpha   90.00
_cell.angle_beta   90.00
_cell.angle_gamma   90.00
#
_symmetry.space_group_name_H-M   'P 1'
#
loop_
_entity.id
_entity.type
_entity.pdbx_description
1 polymer ?
#
loop_
_entity_poly.entity_id
_entity_poly.type
_entity_poly.pdbx_seq_one_letter_code
_entity_poly.pdbx_strand_id
1 'polypeptide(L)'
;MGNALLLAAVKDRQAVVLDDAILPFDNLRLHEIEAFWRAFYDSATSFALSKSQLRSICCRAVAFGVSSLNNSNARVAEYADSAFDLFTDSLMQSRWQQVHPGTRGLQSQQYQSPSDSLAAIDALEFLSAIAFIAAVPLDEKIDLLFDSWDMSEDGALDLDEFTISLKSTLSGLAKILQPTASSRATSVDTTADEEEIIMLAESTFREIANCGASSSKEKEF
;
A
#
# COMPACT_ATOMS: atom_id res chain seq x y z
N MET A 1 -12.58 -15.65 -7.26
CA MET A 1 -11.56 -15.33 -8.29
C MET A 1 -11.27 -13.85 -8.21
N GLY A 2 -10.72 -13.40 -7.08
CA GLY A 2 -10.58 -11.99 -6.75
C GLY A 2 -9.38 -11.28 -7.40
N ASN A 3 -8.38 -12.05 -7.83
CA ASN A 3 -7.11 -11.48 -8.32
C ASN A 3 -7.07 -11.23 -9.83
N ALA A 4 -8.20 -11.32 -10.53
CA ALA A 4 -8.21 -11.32 -12.00
C ALA A 4 -7.73 -9.99 -12.61
N LEU A 5 -7.87 -8.85 -11.90
CA LEU A 5 -7.31 -7.57 -12.36
C LEU A 5 -5.78 -7.54 -12.25
N LEU A 6 -5.23 -7.98 -11.12
CA LEU A 6 -3.77 -8.06 -10.91
C LEU A 6 -3.15 -9.07 -11.88
N LEU A 7 -3.81 -10.21 -12.09
CA LEU A 7 -3.41 -11.20 -13.09
C LEU A 7 -3.47 -10.64 -14.51
N ALA A 8 -4.47 -9.81 -14.83
CA ALA A 8 -4.54 -9.13 -16.12
C ALA A 8 -3.39 -8.13 -16.29
N ALA A 9 -3.06 -7.35 -15.25
CA ALA A 9 -1.93 -6.40 -15.27
C ALA A 9 -0.59 -7.11 -15.49
N VAL A 10 -0.40 -8.31 -14.91
CA VAL A 10 0.80 -9.13 -15.11
C VAL A 10 0.86 -9.71 -16.52
N LYS A 11 -0.27 -10.17 -17.07
CA LYS A 11 -0.35 -10.78 -18.42
C LYS A 11 -0.25 -9.77 -19.55
N ASP A 12 -0.91 -8.63 -19.39
CA ASP A 12 -0.94 -7.54 -20.35
C ASP A 12 -0.99 -6.20 -19.60
N ARG A 13 0.14 -5.50 -19.59
CA ARG A 13 0.26 -4.20 -18.94
C ARG A 13 -0.64 -3.13 -19.57
N GLN A 14 -1.09 -3.32 -20.82
CA GLN A 14 -2.02 -2.40 -21.49
C GLN A 14 -3.49 -2.67 -21.11
N ALA A 15 -3.77 -3.76 -20.37
CA ALA A 15 -5.11 -4.09 -19.93
C ALA A 15 -5.57 -3.24 -18.73
N VAL A 16 -4.65 -2.53 -18.07
CA VAL A 16 -4.92 -1.68 -16.90
C VAL A 16 -4.32 -0.29 -17.06
N VAL A 17 -4.91 0.68 -16.38
CA VAL A 17 -4.43 2.06 -16.22
C VAL A 17 -4.52 2.46 -14.76
N LEU A 18 -3.77 3.49 -14.36
CA LEU A 18 -3.88 4.06 -13.02
C LEU A 18 -5.17 4.88 -12.89
N ASP A 19 -5.74 4.87 -11.70
CA ASP A 19 -6.83 5.77 -11.32
C ASP A 19 -6.35 7.23 -11.34
N ASP A 20 -7.20 8.15 -11.81
CA ASP A 20 -6.87 9.57 -11.90
C ASP A 20 -6.46 10.17 -10.55
N ALA A 21 -7.00 9.66 -9.44
CA ALA A 21 -6.69 10.12 -8.10
C ALA A 21 -5.26 9.80 -7.64
N ILE A 22 -4.61 8.78 -8.22
CA ILE A 22 -3.24 8.40 -7.86
C ILE A 22 -2.17 9.01 -8.79
N LEU A 23 -2.56 9.55 -9.94
CA LEU A 23 -1.62 10.12 -10.92
C LEU A 23 -0.61 11.13 -10.35
N PRO A 24 -0.95 11.98 -9.35
CA PRO A 24 0.03 12.87 -8.73
C PRO A 24 1.21 12.15 -8.04
N PHE A 25 1.06 10.86 -7.75
CA PHE A 25 2.04 10.00 -7.07
C PHE A 25 2.70 8.99 -8.02
N ASP A 26 2.36 9.02 -9.31
CA ASP A 26 2.97 8.17 -10.32
C ASP A 26 4.41 8.62 -10.63
N ASN A 27 5.28 7.68 -10.97
CA ASN A 27 6.67 7.92 -11.37
C ASN A 27 7.53 8.75 -10.38
N LEU A 28 7.23 8.69 -9.08
CA LEU A 28 8.07 9.27 -8.04
C LEU A 28 9.48 8.67 -8.07
N ARG A 29 10.50 9.49 -7.77
CA ARG A 29 11.90 9.03 -7.63
C ARG A 29 12.14 8.44 -6.24
N LEU A 30 13.22 7.68 -6.08
CA LEU A 30 13.58 7.06 -4.79
C LEU A 30 13.54 8.04 -3.61
N HIS A 31 14.28 9.16 -3.70
CA HIS A 31 14.29 10.17 -2.63
C HIS A 31 12.92 10.82 -2.37
N GLU A 32 12.01 10.80 -3.34
CA GLU A 32 10.64 11.30 -3.17
C GLU A 32 9.80 10.30 -2.39
N ILE A 33 9.96 9.00 -2.65
CA ILE A 33 9.35 7.92 -1.86
C ILE A 33 9.88 7.93 -0.43
N GLU A 34 11.20 8.05 -0.24
CA GLU A 34 11.82 8.18 1.09
C GLU A 34 11.28 9.41 1.85
N ALA A 35 10.99 10.51 1.15
CA ALA A 35 10.38 11.68 1.75
C ALA A 35 8.95 11.43 2.25
N PHE A 36 8.16 10.60 1.55
CA PHE A 36 6.84 10.16 2.04
C PHE A 36 6.96 9.28 3.28
N TRP A 37 7.87 8.30 3.27
CA TRP A 37 8.14 7.45 4.44
C TRP A 37 8.58 8.28 5.65
N ARG A 38 9.55 9.18 5.44
CA ARG A 38 10.00 10.10 6.49
C ARG A 38 8.87 10.98 7.03
N ALA A 39 8.04 11.52 6.16
CA ALA A 39 6.88 12.31 6.57
C ALA A 39 5.86 11.49 7.37
N PHE A 40 5.66 10.21 7.01
CA PHE A 40 4.85 9.27 7.78
C PHE A 40 5.44 9.02 9.16
N TYR A 41 6.70 8.60 9.27
CA TYR A 41 7.37 8.36 10.56
C TYR A 41 7.39 9.60 11.47
N ASP A 42 7.57 10.79 10.90
CA ASP A 42 7.63 12.03 11.66
C ASP A 42 6.26 12.53 12.16
N SER A 43 5.14 12.07 11.59
CA SER A 43 3.83 12.69 11.83
C SER A 43 2.65 11.76 12.08
N ALA A 44 2.76 10.48 11.73
CA ALA A 44 1.71 9.51 11.99
C ALA A 44 1.80 8.98 13.43
N THR A 45 0.64 8.86 14.08
CA THR A 45 0.53 8.26 15.42
C THR A 45 0.18 6.77 15.34
N SER A 46 -0.21 6.29 14.17
CA SER A 46 -0.64 4.93 13.89
C SER A 46 -0.63 4.66 12.38
N PHE A 47 -0.70 3.39 11.99
CA PHE A 47 -0.90 2.98 10.60
C PHE A 47 -2.30 3.29 10.05
N ALA A 48 -3.28 3.56 10.91
CA ALA A 48 -4.57 4.10 10.48
C ALA A 48 -4.44 5.62 10.29
N LEU A 49 -4.50 6.09 9.04
CA LEU A 49 -4.40 7.50 8.70
C LEU A 49 -5.77 8.12 8.47
N SER A 50 -6.06 9.23 9.15
CA SER A 50 -7.18 10.10 8.82
C SER A 50 -6.89 10.93 7.56
N LYS A 51 -7.94 11.56 7.01
CA LYS A 51 -7.81 12.50 5.89
C LYS A 51 -6.84 13.65 6.21
N SER A 52 -6.93 14.20 7.43
CA SER A 52 -6.03 15.26 7.90
C SER A 52 -4.57 14.79 8.05
N GLN A 53 -4.35 13.56 8.51
CA GLN A 53 -3.00 12.98 8.61
C GLN A 53 -2.38 12.74 7.23
N LEU A 54 -3.13 12.20 6.25
CA LEU A 54 -2.61 12.01 4.90
C LEU A 54 -2.24 13.34 4.23
N ARG A 55 -3.07 14.38 4.39
CA ARG A 55 -2.72 15.75 3.94
C ARG A 55 -1.42 16.24 4.58
N SER A 56 -1.27 16.07 5.90
CA SER A 56 -0.05 16.48 6.61
C SER A 56 1.18 15.78 6.04
N ILE A 57 1.10 14.47 5.80
CA ILE A 57 2.17 13.67 5.21
C ILE A 57 2.53 14.20 3.81
N CYS A 58 1.54 14.40 2.94
CA CYS A 58 1.79 14.91 1.58
C CYS A 58 2.43 16.30 1.59
N CYS A 59 1.95 17.22 2.44
CA CYS A 59 2.54 18.55 2.59
C CYS A 59 3.98 18.52 3.11
N ARG A 60 4.29 17.62 4.05
CA ARG A 60 5.66 17.42 4.57
C ARG A 60 6.59 16.80 3.54
N ALA A 61 6.11 15.81 2.79
CA ALA A 61 6.90 15.19 1.72
C ALA A 61 7.31 16.24 0.66
N VAL A 62 6.41 17.13 0.26
CA VAL A 62 6.74 18.28 -0.61
C VAL A 62 7.79 19.19 0.02
N ALA A 63 7.68 19.48 1.32
CA ALA A 63 8.70 20.26 2.04
C ALA A 63 10.07 19.56 2.11
N PHE A 64 10.10 18.23 2.08
CA PHE A 64 11.32 17.43 2.02
C PHE A 64 11.91 17.26 0.61
N GLY A 65 11.26 17.81 -0.42
CA GLY A 65 11.81 17.89 -1.77
C GLY A 65 11.10 17.07 -2.83
N VAL A 66 9.88 16.56 -2.55
CA VAL A 66 9.05 15.91 -3.58
C VAL A 66 8.66 16.94 -4.64
N SER A 67 9.42 16.94 -5.73
CA SER A 67 9.33 17.91 -6.82
C SER A 67 8.17 17.58 -7.75
N SER A 68 7.80 16.30 -7.84
CA SER A 68 6.68 15.81 -8.64
C SER A 68 5.32 16.36 -8.16
N LEU A 69 5.19 16.66 -6.86
CA LEU A 69 4.03 17.31 -6.27
C LEU A 69 4.17 18.83 -6.10
N ASN A 70 5.29 19.45 -6.52
CA ASN A 70 5.64 20.85 -6.24
C ASN A 70 4.63 21.84 -6.85
N ASN A 71 3.58 22.11 -6.08
CA ASN A 71 2.44 22.95 -6.37
C ASN A 71 2.06 23.74 -5.11
N SER A 72 1.03 24.59 -5.18
CA SER A 72 0.50 25.24 -3.99
C SER A 72 0.03 24.21 -2.95
N ASN A 73 0.18 24.51 -1.66
CA ASN A 73 -0.30 23.64 -0.56
C ASN A 73 -1.78 23.25 -0.71
N ALA A 74 -2.59 24.12 -1.32
CA ALA A 74 -3.98 23.83 -1.64
C ALA A 74 -4.12 22.64 -2.62
N ARG A 75 -3.32 22.59 -3.69
CA ARG A 75 -3.34 21.46 -4.64
C ARG A 75 -2.82 20.16 -4.02
N VAL A 76 -1.81 20.24 -3.16
CA VAL A 76 -1.30 19.06 -2.44
C VAL A 76 -2.37 18.48 -1.52
N ALA A 77 -3.15 19.34 -0.85
CA ALA A 77 -4.29 18.91 -0.05
C ALA A 77 -5.38 18.26 -0.90
N GLU A 78 -5.68 18.80 -2.09
CA GLU A 78 -6.63 18.19 -3.04
C GLU A 78 -6.17 16.80 -3.51
N TYR A 79 -4.88 16.63 -3.83
CA TYR A 79 -4.34 15.31 -4.21
C TYR A 79 -4.42 14.30 -3.07
N ALA A 80 -4.06 14.73 -1.85
CA ALA A 80 -4.20 13.90 -0.66
C ALA A 80 -5.66 13.52 -0.41
N ASP A 81 -6.61 14.42 -0.67
CA ASP A 81 -8.04 14.13 -0.53
C ASP A 81 -8.53 13.11 -1.54
N SER A 82 -8.16 13.27 -2.81
CA SER A 82 -8.53 12.31 -3.86
C SER A 82 -7.94 10.93 -3.58
N ALA A 83 -6.67 10.86 -3.15
CA ALA A 83 -6.05 9.60 -2.76
C ALA A 83 -6.70 8.99 -1.51
N PHE A 84 -7.03 9.81 -0.49
CA PHE A 84 -7.76 9.34 0.67
C PHE A 84 -9.10 8.73 0.27
N ASP A 85 -9.87 9.47 -0.53
CA ASP A 85 -11.18 9.04 -0.98
C ASP A 85 -11.06 7.74 -1.78
N LEU A 86 -10.10 7.60 -2.70
CA LEU A 86 -9.79 6.35 -3.42
C LEU A 86 -9.46 5.17 -2.49
N PHE A 87 -8.66 5.40 -1.44
CA PHE A 87 -8.27 4.34 -0.52
C PHE A 87 -9.35 4.01 0.52
N THR A 88 -10.30 4.91 0.76
CA THR A 88 -11.51 4.65 1.55
C THR A 88 -12.65 4.05 0.74
N ASP A 89 -12.81 4.44 -0.53
CA ASP A 89 -13.78 3.90 -1.46
C ASP A 89 -13.28 2.54 -1.92
N SER A 90 -13.71 1.51 -1.19
CA SER A 90 -14.57 0.48 -1.76
C SER A 90 -14.48 -0.81 -0.93
N LEU A 91 -15.65 -1.35 -0.58
CA LEU A 91 -15.95 -2.74 -0.24
C LEU A 91 -15.24 -3.42 0.97
N MET A 92 -14.12 -2.90 1.47
CA MET A 92 -13.33 -3.52 2.55
C MET A 92 -13.76 -3.12 3.97
N GLN A 93 -14.42 -1.97 4.13
CA GLN A 93 -14.93 -1.53 5.44
C GLN A 93 -16.02 -2.47 6.00
N SER A 94 -16.68 -3.26 5.13
CA SER A 94 -17.66 -4.28 5.54
C SER A 94 -17.05 -5.46 6.30
N ARG A 95 -15.76 -5.76 6.13
CA ARG A 95 -15.11 -6.93 6.76
C ARG A 95 -14.48 -6.61 8.13
N TRP A 96 -13.90 -5.42 8.30
CA TRP A 96 -13.40 -4.95 9.61
C TRP A 96 -14.52 -4.74 10.64
N GLN A 97 -15.76 -4.44 10.19
CA GLN A 97 -16.94 -4.41 11.07
C GLN A 97 -17.45 -5.81 11.46
N GLN A 98 -17.09 -6.88 10.76
CA GLN A 98 -17.54 -8.24 11.10
C GLN A 98 -16.65 -8.96 12.12
N VAL A 99 -15.41 -8.51 12.35
CA VAL A 99 -14.46 -9.23 13.22
C VAL A 99 -14.57 -8.85 14.71
N HIS A 100 -15.34 -7.83 15.10
CA HIS A 100 -15.50 -7.48 16.53
C HIS A 100 -16.95 -7.23 16.97
N PRO A 101 -17.72 -8.28 17.32
CA PRO A 101 -18.85 -8.12 18.22
C PRO A 101 -18.31 -7.95 19.66
N GLY A 102 -18.03 -6.70 20.02
CA GLY A 102 -17.99 -6.28 21.42
C GLY A 102 -16.61 -6.07 22.02
N THR A 103 -16.07 -4.86 21.90
CA THR A 103 -15.33 -4.21 23.00
C THR A 103 -15.41 -2.69 22.81
N ARG A 104 -16.40 -2.04 23.43
CA ARG A 104 -16.40 -0.57 23.58
C ARG A 104 -15.44 -0.21 24.71
N GLY A 105 -14.20 0.11 24.37
CA GLY A 105 -13.26 0.77 25.27
C GLY A 105 -13.48 2.28 25.26
N LEU A 106 -13.73 2.87 26.44
CA LEU A 106 -13.67 4.31 26.66
C LEU A 106 -12.24 4.80 26.38
N GLN A 107 -12.05 5.76 25.46
CA GLN A 107 -10.85 6.60 25.49
C GLN A 107 -11.12 8.01 24.94
N SER A 108 -11.06 8.96 25.89
CA SER A 108 -10.72 10.39 25.78
C SER A 108 -11.03 11.13 24.47
N GLN A 109 -12.12 11.90 24.49
CA GLN A 109 -12.35 13.03 23.59
C GLN A 109 -11.29 14.11 23.84
N GLN A 110 -10.36 14.29 22.91
CA GLN A 110 -9.54 15.49 22.83
C GLN A 110 -9.60 16.00 21.39
N TYR A 111 -10.47 16.99 21.18
CA TYR A 111 -10.60 17.87 19.99
C TYR A 111 -10.34 17.23 18.62
N GLN A 112 -11.28 16.40 18.15
CA GLN A 112 -11.39 16.10 16.73
C GLN A 112 -12.07 17.28 16.02
N SER A 113 -11.44 17.80 14.96
CA SER A 113 -12.06 18.77 14.06
C SER A 113 -13.28 18.10 13.39
N PRO A 114 -14.43 18.77 13.22
CA PRO A 114 -15.66 18.19 12.68
C PRO A 114 -15.56 17.67 11.23
N SER A 115 -14.38 17.79 10.60
CA SER A 115 -14.05 17.35 9.24
C SER A 115 -13.29 16.02 9.16
N ASP A 116 -12.88 15.43 10.28
CA ASP A 116 -12.35 14.07 10.29
C ASP A 116 -13.53 13.10 10.42
N SER A 117 -13.95 12.52 9.29
CA SER A 117 -14.81 11.35 9.30
C SER A 117 -14.12 10.23 10.10
N LEU A 118 -14.89 9.31 10.69
CA LEU A 118 -14.33 8.10 11.33
C LEU A 118 -13.62 7.16 10.32
N ALA A 119 -13.52 7.55 9.05
CA ALA A 119 -12.81 6.80 8.05
C ALA A 119 -11.29 6.98 8.24
N ALA A 120 -10.58 5.88 8.06
CA ALA A 120 -9.13 5.87 7.99
C ALA A 120 -8.71 4.93 6.87
N ILE A 121 -7.54 5.21 6.29
CA ILE A 121 -6.87 4.33 5.35
C ILE A 121 -5.71 3.62 6.06
N ASP A 122 -5.31 2.47 5.54
CA ASP A 122 -4.07 1.82 5.96
C ASP A 122 -2.88 2.54 5.29
N ALA A 123 -1.98 3.06 6.13
CA ALA A 123 -0.79 3.77 5.68
C ALA A 123 0.09 2.90 4.78
N LEU A 124 0.30 1.64 5.16
CA LEU A 124 1.20 0.76 4.44
C LEU A 124 0.60 0.31 3.12
N GLU A 125 -0.73 0.23 3.04
CA GLU A 125 -1.45 -0.01 1.78
C GLU A 125 -1.19 1.15 0.80
N PHE A 126 -1.29 2.39 1.26
CA PHE A 126 -1.01 3.58 0.43
C PHE A 126 0.48 3.68 0.06
N LEU A 127 1.38 3.59 1.04
CA LEU A 127 2.81 3.79 0.85
C LEU A 127 3.44 2.70 -0.03
N SER A 128 3.03 1.44 0.13
CA SER A 128 3.48 0.34 -0.74
C SER A 128 2.97 0.51 -2.17
N ALA A 129 1.73 0.96 -2.36
CA ALA A 129 1.17 1.20 -3.69
C ALA A 129 1.94 2.28 -4.45
N ILE A 130 2.25 3.42 -3.81
CA ILE A 130 3.04 4.48 -4.46
C ILE A 130 4.49 4.05 -4.72
N ALA A 131 5.08 3.23 -3.85
CA ALA A 131 6.42 2.67 -4.07
C ALA A 131 6.45 1.74 -5.31
N PHE A 132 5.39 0.95 -5.53
CA PHE A 132 5.30 0.06 -6.69
C PHE A 132 5.16 0.80 -8.03
N ILE A 133 4.45 1.92 -8.06
CA ILE A 133 4.30 2.76 -9.27
C ILE A 133 5.40 3.83 -9.41
N ALA A 134 6.33 3.89 -8.45
CA ALA A 134 7.48 4.77 -8.52
C ALA A 134 8.40 4.42 -9.71
N ALA A 135 9.14 5.42 -10.19
CA ALA A 135 10.17 5.27 -11.23
C ALA A 135 11.49 4.77 -10.59
N VAL A 136 11.40 3.63 -9.91
CA VAL A 136 12.48 3.01 -9.13
C VAL A 136 12.76 1.60 -9.68
N PRO A 137 14.02 1.14 -9.76
CA PRO A 137 14.37 -0.24 -10.08
C PRO A 137 13.68 -1.28 -9.17
N LEU A 138 13.50 -2.51 -9.65
CA LEU A 138 12.75 -3.53 -8.92
C LEU A 138 13.43 -3.94 -7.61
N ASP A 139 14.74 -4.07 -7.61
CA ASP A 139 15.57 -4.34 -6.44
C ASP A 139 15.40 -3.26 -5.37
N GLU A 140 15.57 -1.99 -5.73
CA GLU A 140 15.34 -0.87 -4.81
C GLU A 140 13.88 -0.79 -4.30
N LYS A 141 12.89 -1.16 -5.13
CA LYS A 141 11.49 -1.27 -4.70
C LYS A 141 11.31 -2.36 -3.65
N ILE A 142 11.96 -3.50 -3.83
CA ILE A 142 11.91 -4.61 -2.87
C ILE A 142 12.55 -4.18 -1.56
N ASP A 143 13.72 -3.53 -1.59
CA ASP A 143 14.42 -3.03 -0.40
C ASP A 143 13.53 -2.05 0.39
N LEU A 144 12.93 -1.07 -0.30
CA LEU A 144 11.99 -0.12 0.32
C LEU A 144 10.83 -0.82 1.04
N LEU A 145 10.23 -1.82 0.39
CA LEU A 145 9.11 -2.56 0.98
C LEU A 145 9.59 -3.40 2.16
N PHE A 146 10.70 -4.12 1.99
CA PHE A 146 11.26 -4.98 3.03
C PHE A 146 11.53 -4.18 4.30
N ASP A 147 12.24 -3.06 4.19
CA ASP A 147 12.55 -2.16 5.32
C ASP A 147 11.28 -1.59 5.98
N SER A 148 10.19 -1.45 5.21
CA SER A 148 8.92 -0.94 5.72
C SER A 148 8.11 -1.99 6.50
N TRP A 149 8.40 -3.27 6.29
CA TRP A 149 7.65 -4.40 6.83
C TRP A 149 8.41 -5.21 7.87
N ASP A 150 9.73 -5.05 7.99
CA ASP A 150 10.55 -5.58 9.08
C ASP A 150 10.25 -4.81 10.37
N MET A 151 9.12 -5.14 10.98
CA MET A 151 8.64 -4.51 12.21
C MET A 151 9.48 -4.93 13.41
N SER A 152 10.12 -6.08 13.31
CA SER A 152 11.03 -6.60 14.33
C SER A 152 12.42 -5.95 14.31
N GLU A 153 12.77 -5.25 13.22
CA GLU A 153 14.08 -4.66 12.93
C GLU A 153 15.23 -5.68 13.03
N ASP A 154 14.96 -6.94 12.70
CA ASP A 154 15.95 -8.03 12.79
C ASP A 154 16.67 -8.31 11.45
N GLY A 155 16.29 -7.59 10.39
CA GLY A 155 16.83 -7.73 9.04
C GLY A 155 16.23 -8.91 8.27
N ALA A 156 15.19 -9.54 8.78
CA ALA A 156 14.41 -10.59 8.13
C ALA A 156 12.91 -10.24 8.16
N LEU A 157 12.14 -10.80 7.22
CA LEU A 157 10.69 -10.86 7.38
C LEU A 157 10.33 -12.26 7.85
N ASP A 158 9.63 -12.36 8.97
CA ASP A 158 8.97 -13.61 9.33
C ASP A 158 7.76 -13.89 8.41
N LEU A 159 7.12 -15.05 8.59
CA LEU A 159 5.99 -15.44 7.74
C LEU A 159 4.80 -14.47 7.89
N ASP A 160 4.58 -13.93 9.09
CA ASP A 160 3.46 -13.04 9.36
C ASP A 160 3.74 -11.67 8.72
N GLU A 161 4.93 -11.10 8.92
CA GLU A 161 5.38 -9.85 8.28
C GLU A 161 5.34 -9.97 6.75
N PHE A 162 5.84 -11.07 6.19
CA PHE A 162 5.77 -11.33 4.75
C PHE A 162 4.33 -11.43 4.24
N THR A 163 3.46 -12.15 4.94
CA THR A 163 2.06 -12.32 4.54
C THR A 163 1.30 -11.00 4.58
N ILE A 164 1.47 -10.22 5.65
CA ILE A 164 0.82 -8.91 5.80
C ILE A 164 1.35 -7.94 4.74
N SER A 165 2.66 -7.95 4.46
CA SER A 165 3.26 -7.10 3.43
C SER A 165 2.68 -7.36 2.04
N LEU A 166 2.55 -8.63 1.65
CA LEU A 166 1.99 -9.03 0.37
C LEU A 166 0.52 -8.64 0.28
N LYS A 167 -0.25 -8.88 1.35
CA LYS A 167 -1.66 -8.52 1.42
C LYS A 167 -1.88 -7.01 1.25
N SER A 168 -1.19 -6.21 2.02
CA SER A 168 -1.35 -4.75 2.01
C SER A 168 -0.92 -4.15 0.66
N THR A 169 0.20 -4.63 0.12
CA THR A 169 0.68 -4.24 -1.21
C THR A 169 -0.33 -4.56 -2.30
N LEU A 170 -0.82 -5.81 -2.37
CA LEU A 170 -1.76 -6.22 -3.42
C LEU A 170 -3.12 -5.51 -3.27
N SER A 171 -3.56 -5.26 -2.03
CA SER A 171 -4.77 -4.47 -1.76
C SER A 171 -4.64 -3.04 -2.29
N GLY A 172 -3.52 -2.37 -2.00
CA GLY A 172 -3.25 -1.02 -2.50
C GLY A 172 -3.19 -0.97 -4.02
N LEU A 173 -2.48 -1.93 -4.65
CA LEU A 173 -2.41 -2.05 -6.11
C LEU A 173 -3.78 -2.28 -6.75
N ALA A 174 -4.64 -3.10 -6.14
CA ALA A 174 -5.99 -3.36 -6.65
C ALA A 174 -6.89 -2.12 -6.60
N LYS A 175 -6.65 -1.17 -5.68
CA LYS A 175 -7.38 0.10 -5.59
C LYS A 175 -6.95 1.10 -6.66
N ILE A 176 -5.65 1.16 -6.96
CA ILE A 176 -5.10 2.15 -7.89
C ILE A 176 -5.14 1.71 -9.36
N LEU A 177 -5.33 0.42 -9.64
CA LEU A 177 -5.42 -0.11 -10.99
C LEU A 177 -6.88 -0.18 -11.45
N GLN A 178 -7.13 0.27 -12.68
CA GLN A 178 -8.44 0.24 -13.33
C GLN A 178 -8.36 -0.51 -14.65
N PRO A 179 -9.34 -1.36 -15.01
CA PRO A 179 -9.39 -1.97 -16.34
C PRO A 179 -9.48 -0.90 -17.43
N THR A 180 -8.73 -1.06 -18.52
CA THR A 180 -8.91 -0.21 -19.70
C THR A 180 -10.30 -0.44 -20.31
N ALA A 181 -10.82 0.55 -21.03
CA ALA A 181 -12.15 0.48 -21.65
C ALA A 181 -12.33 -0.73 -22.59
N SER A 182 -11.25 -1.29 -23.14
CA SER A 182 -11.26 -2.51 -23.96
C SER A 182 -11.51 -3.79 -23.15
N SER A 183 -11.26 -3.79 -21.84
CA SER A 183 -11.38 -4.94 -20.92
C SER A 183 -12.62 -4.87 -20.01
N ARG A 184 -13.45 -3.83 -20.11
CA ARG A 184 -14.67 -3.64 -19.28
C ARG A 184 -15.78 -4.68 -19.50
N ALA A 185 -15.64 -5.60 -20.47
CA ALA A 185 -16.68 -6.57 -20.83
C ALA A 185 -16.87 -7.69 -19.79
N THR A 186 -15.96 -7.83 -18.83
CA THR A 186 -16.10 -8.76 -17.70
C THR A 186 -16.18 -7.95 -16.42
N SER A 187 -17.24 -8.10 -15.64
CA SER A 187 -17.30 -7.61 -14.25
C SER A 187 -16.27 -8.39 -13.43
N VAL A 188 -15.02 -7.99 -13.54
CA VAL A 188 -13.93 -8.58 -12.78
C VAL A 188 -14.10 -8.10 -11.35
N ASP A 189 -14.35 -9.04 -10.44
CA ASP A 189 -14.24 -8.78 -9.01
C ASP A 189 -12.80 -8.33 -8.77
N THR A 190 -12.62 -7.04 -8.47
CA THR A 190 -11.32 -6.41 -8.26
C THR A 190 -10.81 -6.62 -6.83
N THR A 191 -11.55 -7.38 -6.01
CA THR A 191 -11.18 -7.62 -4.62
C THR A 191 -10.11 -8.69 -4.53
N ALA A 192 -8.94 -8.36 -3.98
CA ALA A 192 -7.89 -9.36 -3.80
C ALA A 192 -8.37 -10.44 -2.81
N ASP A 193 -8.33 -11.71 -3.23
CA ASP A 193 -8.85 -12.82 -2.42
C ASP A 193 -7.86 -13.12 -1.29
N GLU A 194 -8.22 -12.74 -0.06
CA GLU A 194 -7.32 -12.84 1.11
C GLU A 194 -6.79 -14.27 1.32
N GLU A 195 -7.60 -15.29 1.10
CA GLU A 195 -7.18 -16.69 1.28
C GLU A 195 -6.19 -17.10 0.19
N GLU A 196 -6.40 -16.65 -1.04
CA GLU A 196 -5.47 -16.87 -2.15
C GLU A 196 -4.12 -16.20 -1.89
N ILE A 197 -4.13 -14.99 -1.30
CA ILE A 197 -2.92 -14.29 -0.91
C ILE A 197 -2.18 -15.03 0.21
N ILE A 198 -2.89 -15.51 1.23
CA ILE A 198 -2.28 -16.28 2.33
C ILE A 198 -1.61 -17.55 1.79
N MET A 199 -2.31 -18.32 0.96
CA MET A 199 -1.73 -19.51 0.33
C MET A 199 -0.51 -19.19 -0.55
N LEU A 200 -0.55 -18.07 -1.28
CA LEU A 200 0.57 -17.60 -2.07
C LEU A 200 1.75 -17.20 -1.19
N ALA A 201 1.50 -16.48 -0.09
CA ALA A 201 2.53 -16.06 0.85
C ALA A 201 3.21 -17.29 1.48
N GLU A 202 2.45 -18.24 2.01
CA GLU A 202 2.98 -19.46 2.62
C GLU A 202 3.81 -20.31 1.65
N SER A 203 3.32 -20.48 0.41
CA SER A 203 4.03 -21.26 -0.60
C SER A 203 5.32 -20.59 -1.05
N THR A 204 5.28 -19.28 -1.30
CA THR A 204 6.45 -18.48 -1.72
C THR A 204 7.48 -18.41 -0.60
N PHE A 205 7.06 -18.15 0.64
CA PHE A 205 7.95 -18.09 1.81
C PHE A 205 8.68 -19.43 2.01
N ARG A 206 7.95 -20.55 1.90
CA ARG A 206 8.52 -21.89 1.99
C ARG A 206 9.52 -22.17 0.86
N GLU A 207 9.22 -21.74 -0.35
CA GLU A 207 10.13 -21.87 -1.50
C GLU A 207 11.43 -21.09 -1.25
N ILE A 208 11.32 -19.82 -0.85
CA ILE A 208 12.47 -18.96 -0.52
C ILE A 208 13.32 -19.58 0.61
N ALA A 209 12.69 -20.04 1.68
CA ALA A 209 13.38 -20.69 2.80
C ALA A 209 14.13 -21.98 2.36
N ASN A 210 13.59 -22.70 1.38
CA ASN A 210 14.19 -23.92 0.85
C ASN A 210 15.33 -23.65 -0.16
N CYS A 211 15.36 -22.50 -0.82
CA CYS A 211 16.45 -22.09 -1.71
C CYS A 211 17.79 -21.95 -0.97
N GLY A 212 17.78 -21.51 0.30
CA GLY A 212 18.99 -21.43 1.13
C GLY A 212 19.57 -22.80 1.53
N ALA A 213 18.73 -23.83 1.65
CA ALA A 213 19.14 -25.17 2.06
C ALA A 213 19.81 -25.98 0.94
N SER A 214 19.54 -25.64 -0.32
CA SER A 214 20.07 -26.34 -1.50
C SER A 214 21.45 -25.82 -1.92
N SER A 215 21.77 -24.54 -1.67
CA SER A 215 23.10 -23.97 -1.97
C SER A 215 24.22 -24.45 -1.02
N SER A 216 23.89 -25.05 0.13
CA SER A 216 24.89 -25.49 1.12
C SER A 216 25.51 -26.86 0.81
N LYS A 217 25.01 -27.59 -0.20
CA LYS A 217 25.50 -28.94 -0.55
C LYS A 217 26.53 -28.98 -1.68
N GLU A 218 26.88 -27.83 -2.26
CA GLU A 218 27.74 -27.78 -3.47
C GLU A 218 29.20 -27.35 -3.19
N LYS A 219 29.63 -27.31 -1.91
CA LYS A 219 31.02 -26.97 -1.51
C LYS A 219 31.77 -28.07 -0.75
N GLU A 220 31.34 -29.32 -0.86
CA GLU A 220 32.14 -30.48 -0.44
C GLU A 220 32.36 -31.42 -1.61
N PHE A 221 33.30 -31.08 -2.51
CA PHE A 221 34.05 -32.04 -3.33
C PHE A 221 35.39 -31.45 -3.74
#